data_AF-A0A9C7Z4T5-F1
#
_entry.id   AF-A0A9C7Z4T5-F1
#
_cell.length_a   1.000
_cell.length_b   1.000
_cell.length_c   1.000
_cell.angle_alpha   90.00
_cell.angle_beta   90.00
_cell.angle_gamma   90.00
#
_symmetry.space_group_name_H-M   'P 1'
#
loop_
_entity.id
_entity.type
_entity.pdbx_description
1 polymer ?
#
loop_
_entity_poly.entity_id
_entity_poly.type
_entity_poly.pdbx_seq_one_letter_code
_entity_poly.pdbx_strand_id
1 'polypeptide(L)'
;MIHISLPDGSKLEVAPGASLLEVAGAIGPGLAKAAVCALVDGTLRDLREQVNKDATVTFFTRGSQEALSVLRHTTTHIMAQAVKRLFPQAQLGIGPAIEDGFYYDFGVDQPFTPEQLALIEEEMRKIIASAYPIE
;
A
#
# COMPACT_ATOMS: atom_id res chain seq x y z
N MET A 1 -8.02 7.91 -26.54
CA MET A 1 -8.62 8.11 -25.21
C MET A 1 -9.19 6.77 -24.76
N ILE A 2 -9.10 6.46 -23.47
CA ILE A 2 -9.76 5.32 -22.85
C ILE A 2 -10.83 5.82 -21.89
N HIS A 3 -11.87 5.01 -21.69
CA HIS A 3 -13.00 5.35 -20.83
C HIS A 3 -12.89 4.61 -19.50
N ILE A 4 -12.82 5.38 -18.42
CA ILE A 4 -12.89 4.87 -17.06
C ILE A 4 -14.32 5.01 -16.56
N SER A 5 -14.97 3.90 -16.27
CA SER A 5 -16.32 3.87 -15.68
C SER A 5 -16.21 3.88 -14.16
N LEU A 6 -16.91 4.81 -13.52
CA LEU A 6 -16.89 5.00 -12.07
C LEU A 6 -18.18 4.44 -11.42
N PRO A 7 -18.18 4.17 -10.09
CA PRO A 7 -19.33 3.55 -9.41
C PRO A 7 -20.62 4.38 -9.42
N ASP A 8 -20.51 5.70 -9.59
CA ASP A 8 -21.64 6.61 -9.72
C ASP A 8 -22.25 6.60 -11.15
N GLY A 9 -21.73 5.77 -12.05
CA GLY A 9 -22.15 5.66 -13.44
C GLY A 9 -21.52 6.70 -14.36
N SER A 10 -20.73 7.63 -13.82
CA SER A 10 -19.99 8.60 -14.64
C SER A 10 -18.87 7.91 -15.42
N LYS A 11 -18.47 8.56 -16.52
CA LYS A 11 -17.34 8.12 -17.35
C LYS A 11 -16.32 9.24 -17.45
N LEU A 12 -15.06 8.89 -17.27
CA LEU A 12 -13.93 9.78 -17.39
C LEU A 12 -13.07 9.36 -18.58
N GLU A 13 -12.76 10.30 -19.47
CA GLU A 13 -11.82 10.07 -20.56
C GLU A 13 -10.40 10.42 -20.11
N VAL A 14 -9.48 9.47 -20.27
CA VAL A 14 -8.05 9.67 -19.98
C VAL A 14 -7.17 9.19 -21.13
N ALA A 15 -5.92 9.64 -21.15
CA ALA A 15 -4.94 9.14 -22.10
C ALA A 15 -4.58 7.68 -21.76
N PRO A 16 -4.35 6.81 -22.77
CA PRO A 16 -3.73 5.51 -22.53
C PRO A 16 -2.39 5.69 -21.82
N GLY A 17 -2.10 4.83 -20.84
CA GLY A 17 -0.88 4.91 -20.04
C GLY A 17 -0.99 5.84 -18.82
N ALA A 18 -2.12 6.49 -18.60
CA ALA A 18 -2.37 7.23 -17.36
C ALA A 18 -2.30 6.27 -16.16
N SER A 19 -1.65 6.70 -15.10
CA SER A 19 -1.64 6.00 -13.80
C SER A 19 -2.99 6.14 -13.11
N LEU A 20 -3.32 5.18 -12.25
CA LEU A 20 -4.51 5.27 -11.41
C LEU A 20 -4.50 6.50 -10.48
N LEU A 21 -3.32 6.99 -10.08
CA LEU A 21 -3.17 8.25 -9.35
C LEU A 21 -3.58 9.46 -10.18
N GLU A 22 -3.18 9.52 -11.47
CA GLU A 22 -3.61 10.57 -12.39
C GLU A 22 -5.12 10.50 -12.66
N VAL A 23 -5.68 9.29 -12.79
CA VAL A 23 -7.13 9.08 -12.91
C VAL A 23 -7.85 9.62 -11.67
N ALA A 24 -7.39 9.32 -10.46
CA ALA A 24 -7.93 9.88 -9.23
C ALA A 24 -7.82 11.42 -9.18
N GLY A 25 -6.70 11.96 -9.69
CA GLY A 25 -6.47 13.41 -9.76
C GLY A 25 -7.42 14.13 -10.70
N ALA A 26 -7.76 13.49 -11.83
CA ALA A 26 -8.73 14.00 -12.79
C ALA A 26 -10.17 14.02 -12.22
N ILE A 27 -10.50 13.11 -11.29
CA ILE A 27 -11.76 13.16 -10.53
C ILE A 27 -11.72 14.31 -9.51
N GLY A 28 -10.60 14.44 -8.80
CA GLY A 28 -10.35 15.60 -7.95
C GLY A 28 -9.11 15.47 -7.08
N PRO A 29 -8.46 16.60 -6.72
CA PRO A 29 -7.21 16.59 -5.95
C PRO A 29 -7.37 16.00 -4.55
N GLY A 30 -8.57 16.12 -3.95
CA GLY A 30 -8.88 15.50 -2.68
C GLY A 30 -8.84 13.97 -2.73
N LEU A 31 -9.36 13.38 -3.81
CA LEU A 31 -9.33 11.92 -4.00
C LEU A 31 -7.91 11.44 -4.27
N ALA A 32 -7.15 12.10 -5.15
CA ALA A 32 -5.75 11.76 -5.39
C ALA A 32 -4.90 11.75 -4.11
N LYS A 33 -5.17 12.68 -3.19
CA LYS A 33 -4.48 12.74 -1.89
C LYS A 33 -4.93 11.64 -0.91
N ALA A 34 -6.19 11.21 -0.98
CA ALA A 34 -6.78 10.30 -0.01
C ALA A 34 -6.75 8.82 -0.45
N ALA A 35 -6.64 8.56 -1.75
CA ALA A 35 -6.62 7.22 -2.32
C ALA A 35 -5.42 6.43 -1.82
N VAL A 36 -5.64 5.14 -1.59
CA VAL A 36 -4.62 4.18 -1.15
C VAL A 36 -4.38 3.13 -2.23
N CYS A 37 -5.45 2.63 -2.84
CA CYS A 37 -5.43 1.65 -3.93
C CYS A 37 -6.70 1.80 -4.78
N ALA A 38 -6.77 1.06 -5.87
CA ALA A 38 -7.96 1.00 -6.71
C ALA A 38 -8.33 -0.43 -7.08
N LEU A 39 -9.63 -0.71 -7.21
CA LEU A 39 -10.13 -1.89 -7.88
C LEU A 39 -10.27 -1.59 -9.36
N VAL A 40 -9.56 -2.32 -10.22
CA VAL A 40 -9.67 -2.21 -11.68
C VAL A 40 -10.19 -3.54 -12.21
N ASP A 41 -11.37 -3.52 -12.81
CA ASP A 41 -12.05 -4.71 -13.35
C ASP A 41 -12.06 -5.89 -12.35
N GLY A 42 -12.36 -5.60 -11.08
CA GLY A 42 -12.44 -6.59 -10.01
C GLY A 42 -11.11 -7.00 -9.38
N THR A 43 -9.97 -6.44 -9.80
CA THR A 43 -8.66 -6.72 -9.21
C THR A 43 -8.09 -5.52 -8.49
N LEU A 44 -7.54 -5.71 -7.28
CA LEU A 44 -6.90 -4.63 -6.53
C LEU A 44 -5.54 -4.27 -7.14
N ARG A 45 -5.30 -2.99 -7.36
CA ARG A 45 -4.13 -2.44 -8.05
C ARG A 45 -3.53 -1.26 -7.28
N ASP A 46 -2.22 -1.10 -7.44
CA ASP A 46 -1.49 0.05 -6.90
C ASP A 46 -1.80 1.31 -7.73
N LEU A 47 -1.80 2.48 -7.09
CA LEU A 47 -2.11 3.75 -7.77
C LEU A 47 -1.10 4.14 -8.85
N ARG A 48 0.11 3.56 -8.84
CA ARG A 48 1.16 3.76 -9.85
C ARG A 48 0.92 2.93 -11.11
N GLU A 49 0.07 1.91 -11.05
CA GLU A 49 -0.23 1.08 -12.22
C GLU A 49 -0.97 1.88 -13.30
N GLN A 50 -0.64 1.58 -14.55
CA GLN A 50 -1.17 2.28 -15.72
C GLN A 50 -2.40 1.58 -16.28
N VAL A 51 -3.37 2.39 -16.70
CA VAL A 51 -4.54 1.94 -17.45
C VAL A 51 -4.32 2.15 -18.95
N ASN A 52 -4.43 1.06 -19.72
CA ASN A 52 -4.16 1.05 -21.16
C ASN A 52 -5.38 0.75 -22.03
N LYS A 53 -6.52 0.45 -21.39
CA LYS A 53 -7.79 0.10 -22.02
C LYS A 53 -8.93 0.60 -21.14
N ASP A 54 -10.13 0.65 -21.71
CA ASP A 54 -11.36 0.93 -20.98
C ASP A 54 -11.49 -0.02 -19.79
N ALA A 55 -11.88 0.52 -18.64
CA ALA A 55 -11.93 -0.23 -17.38
C ALA A 55 -12.99 0.34 -16.43
N THR A 56 -13.47 -0.48 -15.50
CA THR A 56 -14.23 -0.03 -14.35
C THR A 56 -13.29 0.16 -13.17
N VAL A 57 -13.30 1.36 -12.57
CA VAL A 57 -12.36 1.73 -11.51
C VAL A 57 -13.11 2.22 -10.27
N THR A 58 -12.78 1.62 -9.12
CA THR A 58 -13.24 2.08 -7.80
C THR A 58 -12.03 2.44 -6.96
N PHE A 59 -11.97 3.67 -6.44
CA PHE A 59 -10.88 4.08 -5.55
C PHE A 59 -11.22 3.83 -4.09
N PHE A 60 -10.23 3.34 -3.36
CA PHE A 60 -10.34 3.04 -1.94
C PHE A 60 -9.47 3.98 -1.13
N THR A 61 -10.05 4.49 -0.04
CA THR A 61 -9.37 5.38 0.92
C THR A 61 -9.22 4.67 2.26
N ARG A 62 -8.48 5.26 3.19
CA ARG A 62 -8.07 4.65 4.48
C ARG A 62 -9.19 4.02 5.32
N GLY A 63 -10.46 4.37 5.11
CA GLY A 63 -11.60 3.80 5.84
C GLY A 63 -12.16 2.48 5.27
N SER A 64 -11.69 2.02 4.12
CA SER A 64 -12.15 0.80 3.46
C SER A 64 -11.32 -0.43 3.85
N GLN A 65 -11.94 -1.62 3.80
CA GLN A 65 -11.23 -2.87 4.11
C GLN A 65 -10.11 -3.15 3.11
N GLU A 66 -10.32 -2.82 1.84
CA GLU A 66 -9.36 -2.96 0.75
C GLU A 66 -8.12 -2.09 1.00
N ALA A 67 -8.31 -0.83 1.39
CA ALA A 67 -7.21 0.05 1.75
C ALA A 67 -6.50 -0.41 3.02
N LEU A 68 -7.23 -0.88 4.05
CA LEU A 68 -6.63 -1.40 5.27
C LEU A 68 -5.76 -2.64 5.00
N SER A 69 -6.20 -3.54 4.12
CA SER A 69 -5.43 -4.70 3.69
C SER A 69 -4.10 -4.29 3.05
N VAL A 70 -4.13 -3.32 2.12
CA VAL A 70 -2.92 -2.78 1.49
C VAL A 70 -2.00 -2.10 2.51
N LEU A 71 -2.55 -1.26 3.40
CA LEU A 71 -1.77 -0.57 4.43
C LEU A 71 -1.10 -1.55 5.40
N ARG A 72 -1.81 -2.61 5.82
CA ARG A 72 -1.24 -3.67 6.66
C ARG A 72 -0.11 -4.39 5.95
N HIS A 73 -0.27 -4.69 4.66
CA HIS A 73 0.78 -5.32 3.87
C HIS A 73 2.02 -4.42 3.77
N THR A 74 1.84 -3.14 3.45
CA THR A 74 2.94 -2.16 3.44
C THR A 74 3.62 -2.04 4.80
N THR A 75 2.85 -2.15 5.90
CA THR A 75 3.41 -2.10 7.25
C THR A 75 4.31 -3.31 7.54
N THR A 76 4.05 -4.48 6.94
CA THR A 76 4.95 -5.65 7.08
C THR A 76 6.32 -5.37 6.46
N HIS A 77 6.36 -4.70 5.30
CA HIS A 77 7.61 -4.28 4.65
C HIS A 77 8.36 -3.25 5.48
N ILE A 78 7.65 -2.28 6.09
CA ILE A 78 8.25 -1.31 7.00
C ILE A 78 8.87 -2.00 8.22
N MET A 79 8.17 -2.99 8.79
CA MET A 79 8.71 -3.78 9.91
C MET A 79 9.94 -4.59 9.49
N ALA A 80 9.92 -5.22 8.32
CA ALA A 80 11.08 -5.93 7.78
C ALA A 80 12.28 -4.99 7.61
N GLN A 81 12.06 -3.80 7.06
CA GLN A 81 13.12 -2.80 6.92
C GLN A 81 13.66 -2.35 8.28
N ALA A 82 12.80 -2.09 9.27
CA ALA A 82 13.21 -1.73 10.62
C ALA A 82 14.06 -2.82 11.28
N VAL A 83 13.60 -4.08 11.17
CA VAL A 83 14.35 -5.23 11.69
C VAL A 83 15.70 -5.38 10.98
N LYS A 84 15.78 -5.21 9.66
CA LYS A 84 17.07 -5.28 8.93
C LYS A 84 18.03 -4.16 9.33
N ARG A 85 17.56 -2.98 9.71
CA ARG A 85 18.41 -1.88 10.20
C ARG A 85 18.98 -2.16 11.59
N LEU A 86 18.15 -2.65 12.50
CA LEU A 86 18.53 -2.91 13.90
C LEU A 86 19.27 -4.25 14.08
N PHE A 87 18.86 -5.27 13.32
CA PHE A 87 19.35 -6.64 13.38
C PHE A 87 19.74 -7.11 11.97
N PRO A 88 20.89 -6.66 11.43
CA PRO A 88 21.28 -6.92 10.05
C PRO A 88 21.40 -8.40 9.68
N GLN A 89 21.59 -9.29 10.66
CA GLN A 89 21.69 -10.73 10.47
C GLN A 89 20.32 -11.45 10.44
N ALA A 90 19.23 -10.78 10.82
CA ALA A 90 17.90 -11.36 10.75
C ALA A 90 17.55 -11.76 9.31
N GLN A 91 17.05 -12.98 9.14
CA GLN A 91 16.59 -13.53 7.88
C GLN A 91 15.10 -13.25 7.71
N LEU A 92 14.70 -12.83 6.52
CA LEU A 92 13.30 -12.53 6.21
C LEU A 92 12.55 -13.79 5.77
N GLY A 93 11.46 -14.10 6.45
CA GLY A 93 10.50 -15.15 6.07
C GLY A 93 9.28 -14.57 5.36
N ILE A 94 8.08 -14.83 5.90
CA ILE A 94 6.79 -14.45 5.32
C ILE A 94 6.17 -13.31 6.15
N GLY A 95 5.64 -12.28 5.48
CA GLY A 95 5.00 -11.14 6.12
C GLY A 95 3.62 -10.79 5.56
N PRO A 96 2.57 -11.57 5.89
CA PRO A 96 1.24 -11.35 5.34
C PRO A 96 0.44 -10.31 6.13
N ALA A 97 -0.48 -9.64 5.43
CA ALA A 97 -1.61 -8.97 6.08
C ALA A 97 -2.69 -10.00 6.44
N ILE A 98 -3.34 -9.81 7.58
CA ILE A 98 -4.43 -10.65 8.09
C ILE A 98 -5.64 -9.79 8.48
N GLU A 99 -6.76 -10.43 8.86
CA GLU A 99 -8.04 -9.76 9.13
C GLU A 99 -7.95 -8.63 10.18
N ASP A 100 -7.15 -8.81 11.22
CA ASP A 100 -7.03 -7.84 12.32
C ASP A 100 -5.64 -7.20 12.45
N GLY A 101 -4.74 -7.44 11.49
CA GLY A 101 -3.39 -6.92 11.58
C GLY A 101 -2.45 -7.49 10.54
N PHE A 102 -1.22 -7.76 10.96
CA PHE A 102 -0.19 -8.37 10.16
C PHE A 102 0.84 -9.05 11.07
N TYR A 103 1.65 -9.94 10.51
CA TYR A 103 2.83 -10.46 11.19
C TYR A 103 3.99 -10.57 10.19
N TYR A 104 5.18 -10.90 10.70
CA TYR A 104 6.32 -11.24 9.86
C TYR A 104 7.20 -12.26 10.59
N ASP A 105 7.55 -13.33 9.88
CA ASP A 105 8.45 -14.36 10.39
C ASP A 105 9.92 -13.95 10.18
N PHE A 106 10.70 -13.95 11.25
CA PHE A 106 12.13 -13.64 11.19
C PHE A 106 12.95 -14.84 11.66
N GLY A 107 13.94 -15.25 10.86
CA GLY A 107 14.98 -16.18 11.27
C GLY A 107 16.04 -15.43 12.07
N VAL A 108 16.12 -15.69 13.36
CA VAL A 108 17.06 -15.06 14.30
C VAL A 108 17.63 -16.10 15.27
N ASP A 109 18.86 -15.88 15.74
CA ASP A 109 19.52 -16.79 16.70
C ASP A 109 18.84 -16.77 18.07
N GLN A 110 18.32 -15.61 18.48
CA GLN A 110 17.58 -15.42 19.72
C GLN A 110 16.27 -14.67 19.43
N PRO A 111 15.14 -15.09 20.04
CA PRO A 111 13.88 -14.37 19.92
C PRO A 111 14.01 -12.91 20.38
N PHE A 112 13.26 -12.01 19.74
CA PHE A 112 13.24 -10.62 20.16
C PHE A 112 12.65 -10.47 21.57
N THR A 113 13.28 -9.65 22.40
CA THR A 113 12.75 -9.28 23.72
C THR A 113 11.68 -8.19 23.59
N PRO A 114 10.81 -8.00 24.60
CA PRO A 114 9.84 -6.89 24.60
C PRO A 114 10.46 -5.51 24.37
N GLU A 115 11.65 -5.27 24.92
CA GLU A 115 12.40 -4.02 24.74
C GLU A 115 12.86 -3.85 23.29
N GLN A 116 13.29 -4.93 22.64
CA GLN A 116 13.66 -4.92 21.22
C GLN A 116 12.45 -4.70 20.32
N LEU A 117 11.28 -5.25 20.67
CA LEU A 117 10.03 -4.96 19.94
C LEU A 117 9.69 -3.47 20.00
N ALA A 118 9.86 -2.83 21.16
CA ALA A 118 9.67 -1.38 21.28
C ALA A 118 10.66 -0.57 20.41
N LEU A 119 11.92 -1.00 20.33
CA LEU A 119 12.92 -0.39 19.44
C LEU A 119 12.57 -0.57 17.95
N ILE A 120 12.06 -1.75 17.57
CA ILE A 120 11.58 -2.02 16.21
C ILE A 120 10.43 -1.06 15.87
N GLU A 121 9.45 -0.92 16.76
CA GLU A 121 8.32 0.00 16.54
C GLU A 121 8.79 1.46 16.40
N GLU A 122 9.76 1.89 17.22
CA GLU A 122 10.36 3.23 17.11
C GLU A 122 11.05 3.43 15.75
N GLU A 123 11.81 2.44 15.28
CA GLU A 123 12.47 2.49 13.98
C GLU A 123 11.47 2.47 12.82
N MET A 124 10.37 1.71 12.93
CA MET A 124 9.26 1.76 11.97
C MET A 124 8.67 3.17 11.87
N ARG A 125 8.46 3.85 13.00
CA ARG A 125 7.97 5.24 13.02
C ARG A 125 8.96 6.20 12.33
N LYS A 126 10.27 6.01 12.51
CA LYS A 126 11.31 6.79 11.81
C LYS A 126 11.29 6.55 10.29
N ILE A 127 11.11 5.30 9.85
CA ILE A 127 10.96 4.95 8.44
C ILE A 127 9.73 5.62 7.84
N ILE A 128 8.58 5.55 8.51
CA ILE A 128 7.34 6.19 8.06
C ILE A 128 7.53 7.72 7.93
N ALA A 129 8.16 8.35 8.93
CA ALA A 129 8.43 9.78 8.92
C ALA A 129 9.40 10.21 7.80
N SER A 130 10.23 9.30 7.29
CA SER A 130 11.14 9.57 6.17
C SER A 130 10.41 9.72 4.84
N ALA A 131 9.15 9.27 4.74
CA ALA A 131 8.30 9.37 3.55
C ALA A 131 9.01 8.91 2.26
N TYR A 132 9.73 7.77 2.33
CA TYR A 132 10.36 7.18 1.15
C TYR A 132 9.30 6.88 0.08
N PRO A 133 9.65 7.04 -1.21
CA PRO A 133 8.84 6.45 -2.26
C PRO A 133 8.80 4.93 -2.04
N ILE A 134 7.61 4.35 -2.19
CA ILE A 134 7.47 2.91 -2.32
C ILE A 134 7.75 2.60 -3.79
N GLU A 135 8.64 1.64 -4.06
CA GLU A 135 8.96 1.11 -5.38
C GLU A 135 8.35 -0.29 -5.53
#